data_AF-A0A8C5K834-F1
#
_entry.id   AF-A0A8C5K834-F1
#
_cell.length_a   1.000
_cell.length_b   1.000
_cell.length_c   1.000
_cell.angle_alpha   90.00
_cell.angle_beta   90.00
_cell.angle_gamma   90.00
#
_symmetry.space_group_name_H-M   'P 1'
#
loop_
_entity.id
_entity.type
_entity.pdbx_description
1 polymer ?
#
loop_
_entity_poly.entity_id
_entity_poly.type
_entity_poly.pdbx_seq_one_letter_code
_entity_poly.pdbx_strand_id
1 'polypeptide(L)'
;MKVHNEAAVEGQIQELRTITRLQEQCRTLQILGEKERTAQNKATIGLLRSHIRRGAQEWAQAKKYDQWTISKACAKDASTRLAHCRSTMEVARERLRKYVFDRVNAHNVLIHLARRRGQKLESLQLQLASLRSQPDATKEELQQQQIIRQLENNIEKTMLKIDTSNKIHLLYVNLLDYLKKVLAEYPTELDKLQNLVVSYCSELSDMTTMSQEAMMITDEVKRNMRQKEATFIEERRARENRLNQQKKLIDKIHTKETSEKFRRGQQDLDFPSNIMSLETLRVRKRETSIADMEYQTEVTTLVERVKSAVQCSHLWDIAGRFLAQRNTEENLELQMEDCEERRAQLEALMKKLELEEALLRFHQTPSSISFSSIEQKMKNLLEEEETRLQLALNNMTKSQQLLLTIQTGIDNLYIRLIGISLPATQKEVAVLDTLDGYSKLAYCEGKLTYLAERMQMLSRSEEVDTKVRDALETSTLKEKHNTRLTFEDQEEDMIETFQFADVDHSYVPSRAEIKKQGQQLIEGKLKAPKKKKK
;
A
#
# COMPACT_ATOMS: atom_id res chain seq x y z
N MET A 1 -174.36 53.82 33.20
CA MET A 1 -172.95 53.48 32.92
C MET A 1 -172.77 51.97 32.93
N LYS A 2 -172.93 51.26 31.78
CA LYS A 2 -172.60 49.81 31.64
C LYS A 2 -172.82 49.21 30.22
N VAL A 3 -172.57 49.92 29.12
CA VAL A 3 -172.86 49.38 27.76
C VAL A 3 -171.74 49.63 26.73
N HIS A 4 -170.52 50.03 27.13
CA HIS A 4 -169.44 50.37 26.18
C HIS A 4 -168.15 49.55 26.31
N ASN A 5 -168.10 48.53 27.17
CA ASN A 5 -166.87 47.75 27.38
C ASN A 5 -166.83 46.38 26.67
N GLU A 6 -167.95 45.86 26.17
CA GLU A 6 -167.95 44.54 25.48
C GLU A 6 -167.53 44.66 24.00
N ALA A 7 -167.99 45.70 23.29
CA ALA A 7 -167.64 45.92 21.88
C ALA A 7 -166.14 46.25 21.65
N ALA A 8 -165.49 46.92 22.60
CA ALA A 8 -164.06 47.26 22.53
C ALA A 8 -163.15 46.04 22.78
N VAL A 9 -163.57 45.14 23.68
CA VAL A 9 -162.85 43.90 23.98
C VAL A 9 -162.97 42.92 22.81
N GLU A 10 -164.12 42.86 22.15
CA GLU A 10 -164.34 41.97 21.00
C GLU A 10 -163.55 42.39 19.75
N GLY A 11 -163.38 43.71 19.53
CA GLY A 11 -162.49 44.26 18.51
C GLY A 11 -161.01 43.97 18.77
N GLN A 12 -160.53 44.13 20.01
CA GLN A 12 -159.15 43.76 20.39
C GLN A 12 -158.88 42.26 20.24
N ILE A 13 -159.87 41.40 20.51
CA ILE A 13 -159.74 39.95 20.29
C ILE A 13 -159.65 39.64 18.79
N GLN A 14 -160.41 40.33 17.94
CA GLN A 14 -160.32 40.15 16.48
C GLN A 14 -158.98 40.63 15.91
N GLU A 15 -158.44 41.76 16.39
CA GLU A 15 -157.10 42.25 16.02
C GLU A 15 -155.99 41.28 16.47
N LEU A 16 -156.03 40.81 17.73
CA LEU A 16 -155.06 39.82 18.21
C LEU A 16 -155.14 38.50 17.43
N ARG A 17 -156.34 38.07 17.03
CA ARG A 17 -156.52 36.90 16.15
C ARG A 17 -155.95 37.14 14.76
N THR A 18 -156.08 38.34 14.19
CA THR A 18 -155.49 38.67 12.88
C THR A 18 -153.97 38.78 12.96
N ILE A 19 -153.42 39.40 14.00
CA ILE A 19 -151.98 39.47 14.24
C ILE A 19 -151.40 38.07 14.45
N THR A 20 -152.04 37.23 15.25
CA THR A 20 -151.59 35.84 15.48
C THR A 20 -151.62 35.05 14.17
N ARG A 21 -152.68 35.17 13.37
CA ARG A 21 -152.77 34.55 12.04
C ARG A 21 -151.66 35.04 11.11
N LEU A 22 -151.36 36.35 11.10
CA LEU A 22 -150.28 36.91 10.27
C LEU A 22 -148.90 36.48 10.75
N GLN A 23 -148.67 36.38 12.06
CA GLN A 23 -147.42 35.87 12.64
C GLN A 23 -147.22 34.38 12.32
N GLU A 24 -148.29 33.58 12.37
CA GLU A 24 -148.27 32.18 11.92
C GLU A 24 -148.00 32.07 10.41
N GLN A 25 -148.61 32.93 9.59
CA GLN A 25 -148.32 33.02 8.16
C GLN A 25 -146.86 33.46 7.89
N CYS A 26 -146.32 34.41 8.63
CA CYS A 26 -144.92 34.81 8.50
C CYS A 26 -143.95 33.71 8.93
N ARG A 27 -144.23 33.01 10.03
CA ARG A 27 -143.44 31.85 10.49
C ARG A 27 -143.47 30.72 9.47
N THR A 28 -144.64 30.42 8.89
CA THR A 28 -144.74 29.40 7.84
C THR A 28 -143.98 29.78 6.58
N LEU A 29 -144.04 31.05 6.14
CA LEU A 29 -143.25 31.56 5.00
C LEU A 29 -141.74 31.53 5.27
N GLN A 30 -141.29 31.91 6.48
CA GLN A 30 -139.87 31.81 6.85
C GLN A 30 -139.37 30.36 6.87
N ILE A 31 -140.16 29.44 7.45
CA ILE A 31 -139.83 28.00 7.44
C ILE A 31 -139.79 27.47 6.00
N LEU A 32 -140.70 27.91 5.12
CA LEU A 32 -140.69 27.54 3.70
C LEU A 32 -139.44 28.09 3.00
N GLY A 33 -139.06 29.35 3.25
CA GLY A 33 -137.85 29.95 2.69
C GLY A 33 -136.56 29.26 3.15
N GLU A 34 -136.45 28.90 4.43
CA GLU A 34 -135.30 28.12 4.94
C GLU A 34 -135.29 26.69 4.38
N LYS A 35 -136.45 26.06 4.21
CA LYS A 35 -136.56 24.75 3.54
C LYS A 35 -136.13 24.83 2.08
N GLU A 36 -136.48 25.90 1.37
CA GLU A 36 -136.06 26.11 -0.01
C GLU A 36 -134.55 26.38 -0.11
N ARG A 37 -133.99 27.26 0.74
CA ARG A 37 -132.53 27.47 0.79
C ARG A 37 -131.76 26.23 1.16
N THR A 38 -132.24 25.43 2.12
CA THR A 38 -131.60 24.15 2.48
C THR A 38 -131.72 23.14 1.35
N ALA A 39 -132.80 23.13 0.59
CA ALA A 39 -132.93 22.30 -0.63
C ALA A 39 -131.96 22.77 -1.73
N GLN A 40 -131.86 24.08 -1.97
CA GLN A 40 -130.90 24.67 -2.92
C GLN A 40 -129.45 24.36 -2.50
N ASN A 41 -129.10 24.50 -1.23
CA ASN A 41 -127.77 24.16 -0.70
C ASN A 41 -127.47 22.66 -0.81
N LYS A 42 -128.45 21.79 -0.59
CA LYS A 42 -128.29 20.35 -0.83
C LYS A 42 -128.02 20.05 -2.32
N ALA A 43 -128.69 20.77 -3.23
CA ALA A 43 -128.47 20.64 -4.67
C ALA A 43 -127.07 21.11 -5.08
N THR A 44 -126.61 22.26 -4.59
CA THR A 44 -125.26 22.79 -4.89
C THR A 44 -124.15 21.89 -4.32
N ILE A 45 -124.29 21.39 -3.09
CA ILE A 45 -123.36 20.39 -2.53
C ILE A 45 -123.35 19.10 -3.36
N GLY A 46 -124.51 18.67 -3.85
CA GLY A 46 -124.62 17.53 -4.76
C GLY A 46 -123.81 17.73 -6.05
N LEU A 47 -123.93 18.91 -6.66
CA LEU A 47 -123.16 19.30 -7.84
C LEU A 47 -121.65 19.35 -7.55
N LEU A 48 -121.21 20.03 -6.49
CA LEU A 48 -119.80 20.12 -6.11
C LEU A 48 -119.18 18.73 -5.85
N ARG A 49 -119.89 17.85 -5.14
CA ARG A 49 -119.45 16.45 -4.94
C ARG A 49 -119.35 15.70 -6.26
N SER A 50 -120.26 15.94 -7.20
CA SER A 50 -120.20 15.35 -8.55
C SER A 50 -118.98 15.84 -9.33
N HIS A 51 -118.65 17.14 -9.24
CA HIS A 51 -117.45 17.72 -9.86
C HIS A 51 -116.16 17.19 -9.25
N ILE A 52 -116.09 17.07 -7.91
CA ILE A 52 -114.92 16.49 -7.23
C ILE A 52 -114.72 15.03 -7.64
N ARG A 53 -115.80 14.23 -7.69
CA ARG A 53 -115.71 12.83 -8.15
C ARG A 53 -115.25 12.74 -9.59
N ARG A 54 -115.77 13.60 -10.48
CA ARG A 54 -115.35 13.67 -11.88
C ARG A 54 -113.87 14.05 -12.00
N GLY A 55 -113.44 15.11 -11.30
CA GLY A 55 -112.04 15.54 -11.29
C GLY A 55 -111.09 14.49 -10.72
N ALA A 56 -111.50 13.75 -9.68
CA ALA A 56 -110.71 12.63 -9.15
C ALA A 56 -110.58 11.48 -10.16
N GLN A 57 -111.64 11.20 -10.92
CA GLN A 57 -111.63 10.19 -11.98
C GLN A 57 -110.74 10.61 -13.16
N GLU A 58 -110.84 11.87 -13.60
CA GLU A 58 -109.99 12.45 -14.65
C GLU A 58 -108.51 12.41 -14.25
N TRP A 59 -108.18 12.76 -13.01
CA TRP A 59 -106.82 12.64 -12.46
C TRP A 59 -106.31 11.20 -12.44
N ALA A 60 -107.15 10.24 -12.03
CA ALA A 60 -106.78 8.83 -12.01
C ALA A 60 -106.54 8.28 -13.42
N GLN A 61 -107.32 8.74 -14.41
CA GLN A 61 -107.12 8.38 -15.82
C GLN A 61 -105.81 8.99 -16.34
N ALA A 62 -105.56 10.28 -16.13
CA ALA A 62 -104.32 10.95 -16.54
C ALA A 62 -103.08 10.24 -15.96
N LYS A 63 -103.10 9.88 -14.67
CA LYS A 63 -102.00 9.15 -14.02
C LYS A 63 -101.77 7.76 -14.64
N LYS A 64 -102.83 7.04 -15.01
CA LYS A 64 -102.72 5.74 -15.71
C LYS A 64 -102.11 5.90 -17.10
N TYR A 65 -102.51 6.95 -17.85
CA TYR A 65 -101.95 7.27 -19.15
C TYR A 65 -100.45 7.61 -19.06
N ASP A 66 -100.06 8.43 -18.08
CA ASP A 66 -98.65 8.76 -17.83
C ASP A 66 -97.84 7.49 -17.51
N GLN A 67 -98.34 6.65 -16.60
CA GLN A 67 -97.66 5.42 -16.20
C GLN A 67 -97.52 4.43 -17.36
N TRP A 68 -98.55 4.28 -18.19
CA TRP A 68 -98.51 3.43 -19.38
C TRP A 68 -97.51 3.96 -20.41
N THR A 69 -97.53 5.27 -20.68
CA THR A 69 -96.65 5.91 -21.67
C THR A 69 -95.18 5.81 -21.24
N ILE A 70 -94.87 6.06 -19.97
CA ILE A 70 -93.52 5.89 -19.40
C ILE A 70 -93.07 4.42 -19.49
N SER A 71 -93.97 3.48 -19.17
CA SER A 71 -93.66 2.05 -19.23
C SER A 71 -93.37 1.56 -20.66
N LYS A 72 -94.10 2.09 -21.64
CA LYS A 72 -93.88 1.79 -23.07
C LYS A 72 -92.56 2.38 -23.57
N ALA A 73 -92.20 3.58 -23.13
CA ALA A 73 -90.95 4.25 -23.53
C ALA A 73 -89.70 3.57 -22.93
N CYS A 74 -89.76 3.13 -21.67
CA CYS A 74 -88.64 2.48 -20.98
C CYS A 74 -88.54 0.96 -21.24
N ALA A 75 -89.20 0.44 -22.28
CA ALA A 75 -89.58 -0.98 -22.48
C ALA A 75 -88.58 -2.06 -22.03
N LYS A 76 -87.27 -1.88 -22.22
CA LYS A 76 -86.24 -2.88 -21.89
C LYS A 76 -85.45 -2.62 -20.61
N ASP A 77 -85.53 -1.40 -20.06
CA ASP A 77 -84.71 -1.00 -18.92
C ASP A 77 -85.57 -0.90 -17.66
N ALA A 78 -85.55 -2.00 -16.89
CA ALA A 78 -86.32 -2.13 -15.67
C ALA A 78 -85.96 -1.06 -14.63
N SER A 79 -84.70 -0.60 -14.61
CA SER A 79 -84.19 0.36 -13.63
C SER A 79 -84.71 1.77 -13.88
N THR A 80 -84.63 2.27 -15.11
CA THR A 80 -85.17 3.58 -15.51
C THR A 80 -86.69 3.60 -15.48
N ARG A 81 -87.34 2.48 -15.78
CA ARG A 81 -88.79 2.34 -15.59
C ARG A 81 -89.19 2.55 -14.13
N LEU A 82 -88.58 1.82 -13.19
CA LEU A 82 -88.89 1.94 -11.76
C LEU A 82 -88.62 3.34 -11.20
N ALA A 83 -87.54 4.00 -11.66
CA ALA A 83 -87.19 5.36 -11.25
C ALA A 83 -88.22 6.43 -11.67
N HIS A 84 -88.99 6.18 -12.75
CA HIS A 84 -89.92 7.14 -13.33
C HIS A 84 -91.41 6.79 -13.13
N CYS A 85 -91.73 5.61 -12.58
CA CYS A 85 -93.12 5.13 -12.37
C CYS A 85 -94.05 6.08 -11.59
N ARG A 86 -93.51 6.99 -10.76
CA ARG A 86 -94.29 7.96 -9.96
C ARG A 86 -94.23 9.40 -10.51
N SER A 87 -93.54 9.62 -11.62
CA SER A 87 -93.36 10.94 -12.21
C SER A 87 -94.45 11.22 -13.25
N THR A 88 -94.76 12.49 -13.48
CA THR A 88 -95.52 12.91 -14.67
C THR A 88 -94.67 12.69 -15.93
N MET A 89 -95.34 12.58 -17.08
CA MET A 89 -94.68 12.34 -18.37
C MET A 89 -93.55 13.36 -18.66
N GLU A 90 -93.77 14.64 -18.37
CA GLU A 90 -92.82 15.72 -18.63
C GLU A 90 -91.55 15.59 -17.79
N VAL A 91 -91.69 15.28 -16.50
CA VAL A 91 -90.56 15.10 -15.57
C VAL A 91 -89.74 13.86 -15.96
N ALA A 92 -90.41 12.78 -16.35
CA ALA A 92 -89.72 11.58 -16.84
C ALA A 92 -88.95 11.87 -18.14
N ARG A 93 -89.55 12.60 -19.08
CA ARG A 93 -88.91 13.01 -20.34
C ARG A 93 -87.66 13.84 -20.10
N GLU A 94 -87.72 14.84 -19.23
CA GLU A 94 -86.57 15.71 -18.98
C GLU A 94 -85.43 14.98 -18.26
N ARG A 95 -85.76 14.10 -17.29
CA ARG A 95 -84.76 13.25 -16.62
C ARG A 95 -84.06 12.30 -17.58
N LEU A 96 -84.81 11.66 -18.48
CA LEU A 96 -84.24 10.79 -19.51
C LEU A 96 -83.39 11.59 -20.51
N ARG A 97 -83.83 12.78 -20.91
CA ARG A 97 -83.06 13.68 -21.78
C ARG A 97 -81.73 14.05 -21.15
N LYS A 98 -81.73 14.44 -19.87
CA LYS A 98 -80.51 14.74 -19.11
C LYS A 98 -79.61 13.51 -19.02
N TYR A 99 -80.16 12.35 -18.68
CA TYR A 99 -79.38 11.10 -18.59
C TYR A 99 -78.69 10.75 -19.92
N VAL A 100 -79.41 10.84 -21.03
CA VAL A 100 -78.84 10.60 -22.38
C VAL A 100 -77.76 11.63 -22.68
N PHE A 101 -78.00 12.90 -22.39
CA PHE A 101 -77.00 13.96 -22.58
C PHE A 101 -75.73 13.71 -21.78
N ASP A 102 -75.85 13.39 -20.49
CA ASP A 102 -74.71 13.10 -19.60
C ASP A 102 -73.92 11.86 -20.11
N ARG A 103 -74.62 10.82 -20.58
CA ARG A 103 -73.99 9.63 -21.16
C ARG A 103 -73.25 9.93 -22.46
N VAL A 104 -73.85 10.72 -23.36
CA VAL A 104 -73.21 11.14 -24.62
C VAL A 104 -72.00 12.02 -24.32
N ASN A 105 -72.10 12.93 -23.37
CA ASN A 105 -70.97 13.77 -22.97
C ASN A 105 -69.82 12.94 -22.38
N ALA A 106 -70.11 11.99 -21.50
CA ALA A 106 -69.12 11.04 -20.99
C ALA A 106 -68.47 10.23 -22.12
N HIS A 107 -69.26 9.77 -23.09
CA HIS A 107 -68.75 9.06 -24.26
C HIS A 107 -67.82 9.93 -25.11
N ASN A 108 -68.19 11.20 -25.37
CA ASN A 108 -67.37 12.14 -26.12
C ASN A 108 -66.03 12.41 -25.43
N VAL A 109 -66.03 12.58 -24.11
CA VAL A 109 -64.80 12.73 -23.31
C VAL A 109 -63.92 11.49 -23.43
N LEU A 110 -64.49 10.29 -23.34
CA LEU A 110 -63.75 9.03 -23.48
C LEU A 110 -63.16 8.86 -24.89
N ILE A 111 -63.91 9.19 -25.95
CA ILE A 111 -63.40 9.17 -27.32
C ILE A 111 -62.23 10.13 -27.50
N HIS A 112 -62.35 11.36 -27.01
CA HIS A 112 -61.27 12.34 -27.11
C HIS A 112 -60.01 11.85 -26.39
N LEU A 113 -60.17 11.26 -25.20
CA LEU A 113 -59.06 10.70 -24.44
C LEU A 113 -58.43 9.48 -25.13
N ALA A 114 -59.22 8.61 -25.74
CA ALA A 114 -58.75 7.49 -26.54
C ALA A 114 -57.93 7.97 -27.76
N ARG A 115 -58.42 8.99 -28.48
CA ARG A 115 -57.67 9.60 -29.60
C ARG A 115 -56.34 10.19 -29.16
N ARG A 116 -56.31 10.93 -28.05
CA ARG A 116 -55.08 11.51 -27.51
C ARG A 116 -54.06 10.44 -27.11
N ARG A 117 -54.52 9.34 -26.50
CA ARG A 117 -53.67 8.19 -26.18
C ARG A 117 -53.15 7.50 -27.44
N GLY A 118 -53.99 7.34 -28.47
CA GLY A 118 -53.60 6.79 -29.78
C GLY A 118 -52.49 7.60 -30.44
N GLN A 119 -52.65 8.93 -30.51
CA GLN A 119 -51.61 9.82 -31.04
C GLN A 119 -50.29 9.72 -30.27
N LYS A 120 -50.35 9.61 -28.93
CA LYS A 120 -49.14 9.43 -28.12
C LYS A 120 -48.48 8.09 -28.39
N LEU A 121 -49.26 7.02 -28.55
CA LEU A 121 -48.74 5.69 -28.89
C LEU A 121 -48.03 5.71 -30.25
N GLU A 122 -48.66 6.28 -31.28
CA GLU A 122 -48.06 6.42 -32.62
C GLU A 122 -46.74 7.21 -32.56
N SER A 123 -46.70 8.32 -31.80
CA SER A 123 -45.47 9.10 -31.63
C SER A 123 -44.33 8.29 -30.98
N LEU A 124 -44.65 7.43 -30.00
CA LEU A 124 -43.68 6.57 -29.35
C LEU A 124 -43.23 5.43 -30.27
N GLN A 125 -44.13 4.86 -31.06
CA GLN A 125 -43.80 3.84 -32.05
C GLN A 125 -42.86 4.38 -33.12
N LEU A 126 -43.07 5.62 -33.59
CA LEU A 126 -42.18 6.28 -34.54
C LEU A 126 -40.78 6.53 -33.93
N GLN A 127 -40.70 6.98 -32.68
CA GLN A 127 -39.42 7.15 -31.98
C GLN A 127 -38.69 5.82 -31.83
N LEU A 128 -39.41 4.76 -31.45
CA LEU A 128 -38.84 3.42 -31.30
C LEU A 128 -38.34 2.89 -32.65
N ALA A 129 -39.12 3.05 -33.73
CA ALA A 129 -38.69 2.67 -35.07
C ALA A 129 -37.45 3.46 -35.52
N SER A 130 -37.39 4.76 -35.23
CA SER A 130 -36.22 5.60 -35.52
C SER A 130 -34.98 5.09 -34.78
N LEU A 131 -35.08 4.79 -33.49
CA LEU A 131 -33.99 4.23 -32.69
C LEU A 131 -33.53 2.87 -33.22
N ARG A 132 -34.46 1.99 -33.62
CA ARG A 132 -34.13 0.69 -34.23
C ARG A 132 -33.50 0.80 -35.62
N SER A 133 -33.80 1.86 -36.35
CA SER A 133 -33.23 2.11 -37.67
C SER A 133 -31.85 2.80 -37.63
N GLN A 134 -31.37 3.18 -36.44
CA GLN A 134 -30.01 3.66 -36.31
C GLN A 134 -29.03 2.49 -36.52
N PRO A 135 -27.97 2.67 -37.32
CA PRO A 135 -26.97 1.62 -37.51
C PRO A 135 -26.22 1.35 -36.21
N ASP A 136 -25.97 0.07 -35.90
CA ASP A 136 -25.36 -0.42 -34.64
C ASP A 136 -23.95 0.11 -34.36
N ALA A 137 -23.27 0.68 -35.36
CA ALA A 137 -22.00 1.35 -35.16
C ALA A 137 -21.85 2.52 -36.14
N THR A 138 -21.62 3.70 -35.59
CA THR A 138 -21.27 4.91 -36.33
C THR A 138 -19.87 4.72 -36.90
N LYS A 139 -19.56 5.33 -38.07
CA LYS A 139 -18.21 5.24 -38.67
C LYS A 139 -17.11 5.70 -37.69
N GLU A 140 -17.43 6.65 -36.83
CA GLU A 140 -16.57 7.16 -35.76
C GLU A 140 -16.28 6.11 -34.69
N GLU A 141 -17.29 5.31 -34.29
CA GLU A 141 -17.12 4.23 -33.30
C GLU A 141 -16.24 3.11 -33.85
N LEU A 142 -16.38 2.78 -35.14
CA LEU A 142 -15.49 1.83 -35.81
C LEU A 142 -14.04 2.33 -35.88
N GLN A 143 -13.85 3.63 -36.16
CA GLN A 143 -12.52 4.25 -36.12
C GLN A 143 -11.93 4.24 -34.72
N GLN A 144 -12.72 4.56 -33.70
CA GLN A 144 -12.29 4.49 -32.31
C GLN A 144 -11.90 3.07 -31.90
N GLN A 145 -12.70 2.05 -32.27
CA GLN A 145 -12.36 0.65 -32.02
C GLN A 145 -11.06 0.24 -32.71
N GLN A 146 -10.80 0.73 -33.93
CA GLN A 146 -9.56 0.45 -34.64
C GLN A 146 -8.35 1.12 -33.95
N ILE A 147 -8.50 2.36 -33.47
CA ILE A 147 -7.48 3.07 -32.69
C ILE A 147 -7.20 2.33 -31.38
N ILE A 148 -8.24 1.89 -30.66
CA ILE A 148 -8.10 1.12 -29.41
C ILE A 148 -7.30 -0.15 -29.67
N ARG A 149 -7.64 -0.94 -30.69
CA ARG A 149 -6.88 -2.16 -31.06
C ARG A 149 -5.42 -1.84 -31.39
N GLN A 150 -5.16 -0.72 -32.06
CA GLN A 150 -3.80 -0.33 -32.40
C GLN A 150 -2.99 0.09 -31.17
N LEU A 151 -3.62 0.79 -30.21
CA LEU A 151 -3.01 1.16 -28.95
C LEU A 151 -2.73 -0.08 -28.08
N GLU A 152 -3.68 -1.01 -27.99
CA GLU A 152 -3.50 -2.28 -27.28
C GLU A 152 -2.29 -3.06 -27.82
N ASN A 153 -2.21 -3.22 -29.14
CA ASN A 153 -1.07 -3.88 -29.79
C ASN A 153 0.26 -3.17 -29.54
N ASN A 154 0.26 -1.84 -29.51
CA ASN A 154 1.48 -1.07 -29.22
C ASN A 154 1.90 -1.21 -27.76
N ILE A 155 0.95 -1.20 -26.83
CA ILE A 155 1.19 -1.41 -25.41
C ILE A 155 1.79 -2.81 -25.18
N GLU A 156 1.19 -3.85 -25.75
CA GLU A 156 1.67 -5.22 -25.62
C GLU A 156 3.09 -5.38 -26.17
N LYS A 157 3.38 -4.83 -27.36
CA LYS A 157 4.75 -4.80 -27.91
C LYS A 157 5.75 -4.08 -27.00
N THR A 158 5.32 -3.03 -26.33
CA THR A 158 6.19 -2.26 -25.42
C THR A 158 6.43 -3.02 -24.12
N MET A 159 5.42 -3.70 -23.57
CA MET A 159 5.58 -4.60 -22.42
C MET A 159 6.55 -5.74 -22.73
N LEU A 160 6.43 -6.38 -23.89
CA LEU A 160 7.37 -7.42 -24.32
C LEU A 160 8.81 -6.89 -24.43
N LYS A 161 9.01 -5.66 -24.93
CA LYS A 161 10.32 -5.00 -24.94
C LYS A 161 10.87 -4.74 -23.53
N ILE A 162 10.01 -4.32 -22.61
CA ILE A 162 10.39 -4.10 -21.21
C ILE A 162 10.80 -5.43 -20.56
N ASP A 163 10.01 -6.48 -20.72
CA ASP A 163 10.31 -7.80 -20.15
C ASP A 163 11.63 -8.38 -20.71
N THR A 164 11.83 -8.31 -22.03
CA THR A 164 13.09 -8.73 -22.65
C THR A 164 14.27 -7.88 -22.18
N SER A 165 14.12 -6.56 -22.06
CA SER A 165 15.15 -5.68 -21.51
C SER A 165 15.47 -6.01 -20.05
N ASN A 166 14.46 -6.32 -19.23
CA ASN A 166 14.65 -6.69 -17.83
C ASN A 166 15.41 -8.02 -17.71
N LYS A 167 15.09 -9.01 -18.55
CA LYS A 167 15.84 -10.27 -18.62
C LYS A 167 17.29 -10.06 -19.00
N ILE A 168 17.55 -9.21 -20.01
CA ILE A 168 18.92 -8.83 -20.41
C ILE A 168 19.65 -8.11 -19.28
N HIS A 169 18.99 -7.16 -18.60
CA HIS A 169 19.56 -6.45 -17.47
C HIS A 169 19.95 -7.40 -16.34
N LEU A 170 19.06 -8.33 -15.97
CA LEU A 170 19.34 -9.33 -14.94
C LEU A 170 20.55 -10.20 -15.32
N LEU A 171 20.68 -10.61 -16.58
CA LEU A 171 21.84 -11.33 -17.07
C LEU A 171 23.13 -10.52 -16.91
N TYR A 172 23.11 -9.23 -17.26
CA TYR A 172 24.28 -8.36 -17.08
C TYR A 172 24.65 -8.14 -15.61
N VAL A 173 23.66 -8.00 -14.73
CA VAL A 173 23.88 -7.88 -13.29
C VAL A 173 24.51 -9.17 -12.74
N ASN A 174 24.00 -10.33 -13.13
CA ASN A 174 24.54 -11.62 -12.71
C ASN A 174 25.97 -11.84 -13.23
N LEU A 175 26.25 -11.45 -14.48
CA LEU A 175 27.60 -11.51 -15.05
C LEU A 175 28.56 -10.57 -14.30
N LEU A 176 28.11 -9.37 -13.96
CA LEU A 176 28.90 -8.42 -13.19
C LEU A 176 29.21 -8.96 -11.79
N ASP A 177 28.24 -9.57 -11.11
CA ASP A 177 28.44 -10.17 -9.80
C ASP A 177 29.44 -11.34 -9.87
N TYR A 178 29.32 -12.20 -10.88
CA TYR A 178 30.29 -13.26 -11.13
C TYR A 178 31.71 -12.70 -11.35
N LEU A 179 31.86 -11.69 -12.21
CA LEU A 179 33.15 -11.07 -12.47
C LEU A 179 33.74 -10.40 -11.22
N LYS A 180 32.90 -9.79 -10.36
CA LYS A 180 33.35 -9.24 -9.08
C LYS A 180 33.86 -10.33 -8.13
N LYS A 181 33.20 -11.49 -8.09
CA LYS A 181 33.66 -12.65 -7.30
C LYS A 181 35.01 -13.16 -7.79
N VAL A 182 35.15 -13.38 -9.10
CA VAL A 182 36.43 -13.78 -9.71
C VAL A 182 37.51 -12.74 -9.44
N LEU A 183 37.18 -11.44 -9.54
CA LEU A 183 38.12 -10.36 -9.24
C LEU A 183 38.59 -10.38 -7.79
N ALA A 184 37.71 -10.73 -6.85
CA ALA A 184 38.04 -10.83 -5.42
C ALA A 184 38.97 -12.02 -5.10
N GLU A 185 38.97 -13.08 -5.93
CA GLU A 185 39.85 -14.24 -5.77
C GLU A 185 41.29 -13.96 -6.22
N TYR A 186 41.50 -13.13 -7.26
CA TYR A 186 42.82 -12.85 -7.81
C TYR A 186 43.86 -12.35 -6.79
N PRO A 187 43.57 -11.38 -5.90
CA PRO A 187 44.53 -10.96 -4.88
C PRO A 187 45.02 -12.12 -4.00
N THR A 188 44.12 -13.03 -3.63
CA THR A 188 44.49 -14.18 -2.78
C THR A 188 45.43 -15.14 -3.51
N GLU A 189 45.18 -15.41 -4.78
CA GLU A 189 46.09 -16.22 -5.60
C GLU A 189 47.43 -15.51 -5.86
N LEU A 190 47.40 -14.18 -6.03
CA LEU A 190 48.61 -13.38 -6.18
C LEU A 190 49.47 -13.40 -4.91
N ASP A 191 48.84 -13.30 -3.73
CA ASP A 191 49.52 -13.38 -2.44
C ASP A 191 50.18 -14.75 -2.25
N LYS A 192 49.51 -15.85 -2.63
CA LYS A 192 50.10 -17.20 -2.61
C LYS A 192 51.35 -17.28 -3.49
N LEU A 193 51.25 -16.80 -4.72
CA LEU A 193 52.39 -16.76 -5.66
C LEU A 193 53.53 -15.90 -5.12
N GLN A 194 53.22 -14.73 -4.54
CA GLN A 194 54.22 -13.84 -3.98
C GLN A 194 54.92 -14.47 -2.77
N ASN A 195 54.18 -15.13 -1.89
CA ASN A 195 54.76 -15.86 -0.75
C ASN A 195 55.69 -16.99 -1.21
N LEU A 196 55.32 -17.71 -2.28
CA LEU A 196 56.16 -18.76 -2.86
C LEU A 196 57.46 -18.20 -3.47
N VAL A 197 57.38 -17.04 -4.14
CA VAL A 197 58.58 -16.36 -4.65
C VAL A 197 59.48 -15.94 -3.48
N VAL A 198 58.91 -15.38 -2.42
CA VAL A 198 59.67 -14.98 -1.22
C VAL A 198 60.37 -16.19 -0.59
N SER A 199 59.69 -17.33 -0.45
CA SER A 199 60.30 -18.55 0.11
C SER A 199 61.45 -19.06 -0.77
N TYR A 200 61.29 -19.07 -2.10
CA TYR A 200 62.38 -19.46 -3.00
C TYR A 200 63.56 -18.48 -2.95
N CYS A 201 63.30 -17.19 -2.82
CA CYS A 201 64.36 -16.19 -2.65
C CYS A 201 65.13 -16.40 -1.33
N SER A 202 64.45 -16.71 -0.23
CA SER A 202 65.12 -17.03 1.04
C SER A 202 65.94 -18.31 0.95
N GLU A 203 65.40 -19.38 0.36
CA GLU A 203 66.13 -20.64 0.17
C GLU A 203 67.38 -20.43 -0.68
N LEU A 204 67.27 -19.65 -1.76
CA LEU A 204 68.42 -19.34 -2.63
C LEU A 204 69.47 -18.51 -1.89
N SER A 205 69.05 -17.55 -1.05
CA SER A 205 69.94 -16.77 -0.21
C SER A 205 70.69 -17.68 0.78
N ASP A 206 69.98 -18.57 1.48
CA ASP A 206 70.56 -19.52 2.43
C ASP A 206 71.58 -20.45 1.74
N MET A 207 71.25 -20.96 0.55
CA MET A 207 72.17 -21.77 -0.25
C MET A 207 73.41 -20.97 -0.70
N THR A 208 73.23 -19.69 -1.02
CA THR A 208 74.34 -18.80 -1.40
C THR A 208 75.27 -18.54 -0.21
N THR A 209 74.72 -18.29 0.98
CA THR A 209 75.52 -18.13 2.20
C THR A 209 76.27 -19.41 2.55
N MET A 210 75.60 -20.57 2.46
CA MET A 210 76.25 -21.87 2.67
C MET A 210 77.40 -22.12 1.68
N SER A 211 77.20 -21.78 0.40
CA SER A 211 78.25 -21.89 -0.62
C SER A 211 79.45 -20.99 -0.31
N GLN A 212 79.19 -19.74 0.09
CA GLN A 212 80.24 -18.80 0.47
C GLN A 212 81.01 -19.28 1.71
N GLU A 213 80.32 -19.80 2.73
CA GLU A 213 80.95 -20.39 3.91
C GLU A 213 81.81 -21.60 3.56
N ALA A 214 81.29 -22.51 2.72
CA ALA A 214 82.05 -23.67 2.24
C ALA A 214 83.32 -23.24 1.47
N MET A 215 83.24 -22.18 0.68
CA MET A 215 84.39 -21.60 -0.01
C MET A 215 85.41 -21.01 0.99
N MET A 216 84.95 -20.25 1.98
CA MET A 216 85.80 -19.69 3.03
C MET A 216 86.51 -20.76 3.86
N ILE A 217 85.79 -21.83 4.25
CA ILE A 217 86.36 -22.98 4.94
C ILE A 217 87.42 -23.66 4.07
N THR A 218 87.12 -23.87 2.78
CA THR A 218 88.06 -24.49 1.85
C THR A 218 89.34 -23.66 1.69
N ASP A 219 89.21 -22.34 1.56
CA ASP A 219 90.35 -21.43 1.46
C ASP A 219 91.16 -21.35 2.76
N GLU A 220 90.48 -21.38 3.91
CA GLU A 220 91.12 -21.43 5.22
C GLU A 220 91.88 -22.76 5.42
N VAL A 221 91.30 -23.88 5.02
CA VAL A 221 91.99 -25.18 5.02
C VAL A 221 93.22 -25.14 4.10
N LYS A 222 93.12 -24.56 2.90
CA LYS A 222 94.26 -24.39 1.99
C LYS A 222 95.35 -23.49 2.57
N ARG A 223 95.01 -22.38 3.24
CA ARG A 223 95.98 -21.51 3.93
C ARG A 223 96.69 -22.27 5.05
N ASN A 224 95.92 -22.94 5.92
CA ASN A 224 96.46 -23.72 7.02
C ASN A 224 97.37 -24.85 6.53
N MET A 225 97.02 -25.50 5.42
CA MET A 225 97.88 -26.51 4.78
C MET A 225 99.21 -25.92 4.32
N ARG A 226 99.19 -24.81 3.56
CA ARG A 226 100.41 -24.11 3.11
C ARG A 226 101.28 -23.63 4.27
N GLN A 227 100.65 -23.10 5.34
CA GLN A 227 101.37 -22.68 6.54
C GLN A 227 102.04 -23.87 7.23
N LYS A 228 101.32 -24.97 7.43
CA LYS A 228 101.87 -26.20 8.01
C LYS A 228 103.00 -26.76 7.16
N GLU A 229 102.84 -26.81 5.84
CA GLU A 229 103.91 -27.21 4.90
C GLU A 229 105.15 -26.33 5.05
N ALA A 230 105.00 -25.00 5.11
CA ALA A 230 106.12 -24.07 5.30
C ALA A 230 106.84 -24.31 6.64
N THR A 231 106.10 -24.42 7.75
CA THR A 231 106.68 -24.72 9.07
C THR A 231 107.38 -26.08 9.08
N PHE A 232 106.84 -27.07 8.38
CA PHE A 232 107.46 -28.39 8.24
C PHE A 232 108.76 -28.33 7.43
N ILE A 233 108.79 -27.56 6.34
CA ILE A 233 110.02 -27.34 5.56
C ILE A 233 111.07 -26.61 6.40
N GLU A 234 110.69 -25.58 7.16
CA GLU A 234 111.59 -24.86 8.06
C GLU A 234 112.14 -25.76 9.18
N GLU A 235 111.29 -26.57 9.82
CA GLU A 235 111.70 -27.54 10.84
C GLU A 235 112.64 -28.60 10.23
N ARG A 236 112.34 -29.10 9.03
CA ARG A 236 113.21 -30.03 8.29
C ARG A 236 114.55 -29.39 7.96
N ARG A 237 114.59 -28.15 7.45
CA ARG A 237 115.83 -27.40 7.19
C ARG A 237 116.62 -27.16 8.47
N ALA A 238 115.95 -26.83 9.58
CA ALA A 238 116.60 -26.66 10.88
C ALA A 238 117.22 -27.97 11.38
N ARG A 239 116.50 -29.10 11.26
CA ARG A 239 117.03 -30.45 11.56
C ARG A 239 118.21 -30.80 10.67
N GLU A 240 118.10 -30.56 9.37
CA GLU A 240 119.17 -30.84 8.40
C GLU A 240 120.40 -29.96 8.65
N ASN A 241 120.21 -28.69 9.01
CA ASN A 241 121.30 -27.80 9.41
C ASN A 241 121.98 -28.28 10.71
N ARG A 242 121.21 -28.70 11.72
CA ARG A 242 121.77 -29.31 12.95
C ARG A 242 122.54 -30.60 12.62
N LEU A 243 122.00 -31.45 11.75
CA LEU A 243 122.67 -32.66 11.28
C LEU A 243 123.95 -32.31 10.50
N ASN A 244 123.93 -31.29 9.66
CA ASN A 244 125.09 -30.85 8.90
C ASN A 244 126.15 -30.21 9.81
N GLN A 245 125.76 -29.52 10.88
CA GLN A 245 126.67 -29.07 11.93
C GLN A 245 127.31 -30.26 12.66
N GLN A 246 126.54 -31.28 13.02
CA GLN A 246 127.08 -32.53 13.58
C GLN A 246 127.99 -33.25 12.61
N LYS A 247 127.62 -33.35 11.32
CA LYS A 247 128.48 -33.91 10.26
C LYS A 247 129.77 -33.13 10.12
N LYS A 248 129.75 -31.78 10.12
CA LYS A 248 130.97 -30.98 10.11
C LYS A 248 131.85 -31.20 11.35
N LEU A 249 131.25 -31.47 12.52
CA LEU A 249 132.01 -31.86 13.71
C LEU A 249 132.62 -33.26 13.53
N ILE A 250 131.87 -34.21 12.96
CA ILE A 250 132.34 -35.55 12.61
C ILE A 250 133.42 -35.48 11.52
N ASP A 251 133.29 -34.63 10.50
CA ASP A 251 134.30 -34.41 9.47
C ASP A 251 135.52 -33.70 10.04
N LYS A 252 135.36 -32.82 11.04
CA LYS A 252 136.49 -32.31 11.84
C LYS A 252 137.18 -33.40 12.65
N ILE A 253 136.41 -34.37 13.17
CA ILE A 253 136.95 -35.58 13.78
C ILE A 253 137.67 -36.42 12.73
N HIS A 254 137.07 -36.65 11.55
CA HIS A 254 137.64 -37.39 10.42
C HIS A 254 138.80 -36.68 9.74
N THR A 255 138.93 -35.35 9.80
CA THR A 255 140.10 -34.58 9.30
C THR A 255 141.26 -34.62 10.29
N LYS A 256 140.97 -34.60 11.60
CA LYS A 256 141.93 -34.99 12.64
C LYS A 256 142.30 -36.47 12.54
N GLU A 257 141.35 -37.32 12.16
CA GLU A 257 141.57 -38.74 11.86
C GLU A 257 142.23 -38.96 10.50
N THR A 258 142.15 -38.08 9.50
CA THR A 258 142.91 -38.22 8.22
C THR A 258 144.32 -37.65 8.34
N SER A 259 144.62 -36.85 9.37
CA SER A 259 146.00 -36.72 9.86
C SER A 259 146.48 -37.94 10.67
N GLU A 260 145.60 -38.84 11.13
CA GLU A 260 145.93 -40.04 11.92
C GLU A 260 145.60 -41.40 11.26
N LYS A 261 145.08 -41.43 10.03
CA LYS A 261 144.65 -42.66 9.34
C LYS A 261 145.14 -42.67 7.90
N PHE A 262 146.47 -42.68 7.77
CA PHE A 262 147.16 -43.57 6.83
C PHE A 262 147.09 -45.05 7.26
N ARG A 263 146.01 -45.50 7.92
CA ARG A 263 145.75 -46.91 8.20
C ARG A 263 144.25 -47.19 8.26
N ARG A 264 143.81 -47.98 7.28
CA ARG A 264 142.58 -48.77 7.18
C ARG A 264 141.36 -48.04 6.64
N GLY A 265 141.02 -48.39 5.40
CA GLY A 265 139.75 -48.11 4.78
C GLY A 265 138.74 -49.25 4.93
N GLN A 266 137.54 -48.92 4.43
CA GLN A 266 136.54 -49.79 3.80
C GLN A 266 135.71 -50.73 4.69
N GLN A 267 134.40 -50.49 4.79
CA GLN A 267 133.39 -51.12 3.92
C GLN A 267 131.94 -50.73 4.30
N ASP A 268 131.13 -50.63 3.24
CA ASP A 268 129.67 -50.57 3.19
C ASP A 268 128.98 -51.72 3.93
N LEU A 269 127.67 -51.57 4.19
CA LEU A 269 126.67 -52.57 3.79
C LEU A 269 125.24 -52.01 3.92
N ASP A 270 124.53 -52.07 2.79
CA ASP A 270 123.09 -51.87 2.58
C ASP A 270 122.23 -53.00 3.19
N PHE A 271 120.89 -52.77 3.20
CA PHE A 271 119.74 -53.70 2.98
C PHE A 271 118.50 -53.41 3.89
N PRO A 272 117.23 -53.73 3.49
CA PRO A 272 116.26 -52.74 3.02
C PRO A 272 114.82 -52.88 3.60
N SER A 273 113.86 -52.31 2.86
CA SER A 273 112.43 -52.00 3.00
C SER A 273 111.34 -53.11 3.07
N ASN A 274 110.15 -52.66 3.51
CA ASN A 274 108.76 -53.00 3.12
C ASN A 274 108.04 -54.24 3.66
N ILE A 275 106.84 -54.05 4.28
CA ILE A 275 105.65 -54.95 4.19
C ILE A 275 104.33 -54.15 4.26
N MET A 276 103.35 -54.63 3.49
CA MET A 276 102.06 -54.11 3.02
C MET A 276 100.85 -54.10 4.00
N SER A 277 99.82 -53.39 3.51
CA SER A 277 98.38 -53.32 3.82
C SER A 277 97.57 -54.65 3.74
N LEU A 278 96.50 -54.76 4.56
CA LEU A 278 95.44 -55.80 4.58
C LEU A 278 94.09 -55.10 4.97
N GLU A 279 93.08 -54.93 4.11
CA GLU A 279 91.98 -55.83 3.64
C GLU A 279 90.75 -55.94 4.58
N THR A 280 89.56 -55.53 4.08
CA THR A 280 88.24 -55.50 4.76
C THR A 280 87.35 -56.70 4.39
N LEU A 281 86.73 -57.32 5.40
CA LEU A 281 85.78 -58.44 5.33
C LEU A 281 84.47 -58.13 4.56
N ARG A 282 84.01 -59.06 3.71
CA ARG A 282 82.69 -59.09 3.07
C ARG A 282 81.69 -59.97 3.83
N VAL A 283 80.43 -59.51 3.94
CA VAL A 283 79.27 -60.28 4.42
C VAL A 283 78.64 -61.07 3.27
N ARG A 284 78.26 -62.32 3.58
CA ARG A 284 77.72 -63.37 2.69
C ARG A 284 76.24 -63.11 2.33
N LYS A 285 75.88 -63.09 1.04
CA LYS A 285 74.48 -63.09 0.55
C LYS A 285 73.91 -64.51 0.55
N ARG A 286 72.67 -64.69 1.00
CA ARG A 286 71.85 -65.90 0.82
C ARG A 286 71.29 -65.93 -0.62
N GLU A 287 71.24 -67.11 -1.23
CA GLU A 287 70.60 -67.37 -2.53
C GLU A 287 69.07 -67.52 -2.33
N THR A 288 68.28 -66.82 -3.16
CA THR A 288 66.81 -66.85 -3.16
C THR A 288 66.29 -68.12 -3.86
N SER A 289 65.36 -68.85 -3.22
CA SER A 289 64.77 -70.08 -3.75
C SER A 289 63.84 -69.79 -4.94
N ILE A 290 63.62 -70.77 -5.84
CA ILE A 290 62.74 -70.63 -7.03
C ILE A 290 61.29 -70.28 -6.61
N ALA A 291 60.81 -70.87 -5.52
CA ALA A 291 59.49 -70.55 -4.96
C ALA A 291 59.39 -69.11 -4.43
N ASP A 292 60.50 -68.52 -3.96
CA ASP A 292 60.53 -67.12 -3.51
C ASP A 292 60.43 -66.17 -4.71
N MET A 293 61.00 -66.57 -5.86
CA MET A 293 60.89 -65.79 -7.11
C MET A 293 59.47 -65.83 -7.69
N GLU A 294 58.82 -66.99 -7.72
CA GLU A 294 57.43 -67.14 -8.18
C GLU A 294 56.44 -66.36 -7.29
N TYR A 295 56.65 -66.41 -5.96
CA TYR A 295 55.86 -65.62 -5.04
C TYR A 295 56.06 -64.11 -5.24
N GLN A 296 57.30 -63.66 -5.47
CA GLN A 296 57.58 -62.24 -5.73
C GLN A 296 56.98 -61.74 -7.05
N THR A 297 56.96 -62.56 -8.12
CA THR A 297 56.32 -62.18 -9.38
C THR A 297 54.81 -62.08 -9.22
N GLU A 298 54.16 -63.03 -8.55
CA GLU A 298 52.72 -62.97 -8.26
C GLU A 298 52.34 -61.72 -7.46
N VAL A 299 53.06 -61.43 -6.37
CA VAL A 299 52.82 -60.22 -5.56
C VAL A 299 53.00 -58.95 -6.38
N THR A 300 54.02 -58.88 -7.23
CA THR A 300 54.25 -57.70 -8.09
C THR A 300 53.13 -57.51 -9.11
N THR A 301 52.64 -58.59 -9.72
CA THR A 301 51.51 -58.52 -10.67
C THR A 301 50.20 -58.09 -9.98
N LEU A 302 49.97 -58.56 -8.75
CA LEU A 302 48.80 -58.19 -7.97
C LEU A 302 48.84 -56.69 -7.59
N VAL A 303 50.01 -56.21 -7.17
CA VAL A 303 50.25 -54.80 -6.86
C VAL A 303 50.02 -53.91 -8.09
N GLU A 304 50.55 -54.27 -9.25
CA GLU A 304 50.35 -53.49 -10.48
C GLU A 304 48.88 -53.51 -10.94
N ARG A 305 48.16 -54.60 -10.70
CA ARG A 305 46.72 -54.68 -10.97
C ARG A 305 45.91 -53.75 -10.04
N VAL A 306 46.25 -53.69 -8.75
CA VAL A 306 45.62 -52.74 -7.80
C VAL A 306 45.97 -51.30 -8.17
N LYS A 307 47.23 -51.04 -8.49
CA LYS A 307 47.71 -49.73 -8.93
C LYS A 307 46.96 -49.24 -10.18
N SER A 308 46.74 -50.13 -11.15
CA SER A 308 45.96 -49.85 -12.36
C SER A 308 44.48 -49.59 -12.05
N ALA A 309 43.86 -50.38 -11.18
CA ALA A 309 42.45 -50.22 -10.80
C ALA A 309 42.20 -48.88 -10.06
N VAL A 310 43.13 -48.48 -9.19
CA VAL A 310 43.06 -47.23 -8.41
C VAL A 310 43.68 -46.05 -9.20
N GLN A 311 44.18 -46.31 -10.42
CA GLN A 311 44.83 -45.37 -11.35
C GLN A 311 46.05 -44.62 -10.80
N CYS A 312 46.79 -45.19 -9.84
CA CYS A 312 47.91 -44.51 -9.17
C CYS A 312 49.27 -44.88 -9.76
N SER A 313 50.30 -44.08 -9.48
CA SER A 313 51.64 -44.27 -10.05
C SER A 313 52.57 -45.00 -9.08
N HIS A 314 52.43 -44.76 -7.77
CA HIS A 314 53.23 -45.38 -6.73
C HIS A 314 52.39 -46.18 -5.73
N LEU A 315 52.98 -47.23 -5.15
CA LEU A 315 52.34 -48.10 -4.16
C LEU A 315 51.84 -47.30 -2.93
N TRP A 316 52.62 -46.30 -2.51
CA TRP A 316 52.30 -45.46 -1.35
C TRP A 316 51.05 -44.60 -1.55
N ASP A 317 50.64 -44.34 -2.79
CA ASP A 317 49.48 -43.50 -3.11
C ASP A 317 48.16 -44.27 -3.01
N ILE A 318 48.21 -45.61 -3.02
CA ILE A 318 47.02 -46.47 -3.01
C ILE A 318 46.14 -46.16 -1.80
N ALA A 319 46.73 -46.04 -0.61
CA ALA A 319 46.00 -45.75 0.62
C ALA A 319 45.34 -44.36 0.59
N GLY A 320 46.04 -43.35 0.06
CA GLY A 320 45.50 -42.00 -0.08
C GLY A 320 44.35 -41.90 -1.08
N ARG A 321 44.43 -42.65 -2.19
CA ARG A 321 43.37 -42.74 -3.21
C ARG A 321 42.10 -43.39 -2.67
N PHE A 322 42.24 -44.49 -1.92
CA PHE A 322 41.09 -45.13 -1.26
C PHE A 322 40.45 -44.22 -0.21
N LEU A 323 41.25 -43.47 0.55
CA LEU A 323 40.73 -42.48 1.49
C LEU A 323 39.97 -41.36 0.76
N ALA A 324 40.53 -40.84 -0.33
CA ALA A 324 39.87 -39.82 -1.14
C ALA A 324 38.56 -40.35 -1.77
N GLN A 325 38.56 -41.58 -2.29
CA GLN A 325 37.37 -42.23 -2.83
C GLN A 325 36.28 -42.39 -1.75
N ARG A 326 36.66 -42.83 -0.56
CA ARG A 326 35.73 -42.94 0.57
C ARG A 326 35.15 -41.59 0.97
N ASN A 327 35.97 -40.54 1.05
CA ASN A 327 35.47 -39.20 1.34
C ASN A 327 34.51 -38.68 0.25
N THR A 328 34.77 -39.01 -1.02
CA THR A 328 33.84 -38.66 -2.10
C THR A 328 32.54 -39.45 -2.02
N GLU A 329 32.60 -40.72 -1.63
CA GLU A 329 31.43 -41.58 -1.39
C GLU A 329 30.58 -41.04 -0.25
N GLU A 330 31.17 -40.77 0.92
CA GLU A 330 30.49 -40.18 2.08
C GLU A 330 29.85 -38.82 1.73
N ASN A 331 30.52 -37.98 0.94
CA ASN A 331 29.95 -36.69 0.51
C ASN A 331 28.79 -36.86 -0.50
N LEU A 332 28.85 -37.87 -1.37
CA LEU A 332 27.76 -38.18 -2.30
C LEU A 332 26.54 -38.76 -1.56
N GLU A 333 26.76 -39.61 -0.55
CA GLU A 333 25.69 -40.12 0.32
C GLU A 333 24.99 -38.97 1.05
N LEU A 334 25.74 -38.04 1.65
CA LEU A 334 25.16 -36.84 2.27
C LEU A 334 24.34 -36.02 1.27
N GLN A 335 24.85 -35.80 0.05
CA GLN A 335 24.09 -35.08 -0.99
C GLN A 335 22.83 -35.82 -1.43
N MET A 336 22.87 -37.15 -1.45
CA MET A 336 21.70 -37.98 -1.76
C MET A 336 20.62 -37.82 -0.68
N GLU A 337 20.99 -37.93 0.59
CA GLU A 337 20.06 -37.69 1.72
C GLU A 337 19.43 -36.30 1.66
N ASP A 338 20.25 -35.27 1.41
CA ASP A 338 19.84 -33.88 1.23
C ASP A 338 18.84 -33.69 0.07
N CYS A 339 19.03 -34.43 -1.02
CA CYS A 339 18.13 -34.42 -2.17
C CYS A 339 16.83 -35.17 -1.89
N GLU A 340 16.90 -36.29 -1.16
CA GLU A 340 15.74 -37.07 -0.72
C GLU A 340 14.87 -36.27 0.26
N GLU A 341 15.48 -35.56 1.20
CA GLU A 341 14.76 -34.69 2.13
C GLU A 341 14.04 -33.55 1.39
N ARG A 342 14.74 -32.85 0.48
CA ARG A 342 14.12 -31.81 -0.37
C ARG A 342 12.98 -32.38 -1.21
N ARG A 343 13.14 -33.59 -1.75
CA ARG A 343 12.09 -34.26 -2.51
C ARG A 343 10.86 -34.56 -1.63
N ALA A 344 11.06 -35.07 -0.42
CA ALA A 344 9.98 -35.33 0.54
C ALA A 344 9.26 -34.03 0.95
N GLN A 345 10.01 -32.95 1.21
CA GLN A 345 9.45 -31.63 1.51
C GLN A 345 8.61 -31.08 0.34
N LEU A 346 9.13 -31.19 -0.89
CA LEU A 346 8.41 -30.78 -2.11
C LEU A 346 7.17 -31.62 -2.35
N GLU A 347 7.22 -32.94 -2.14
CA GLU A 347 6.07 -33.82 -2.28
C GLU A 347 4.99 -33.50 -1.23
N ALA A 348 5.39 -33.21 0.01
CA ALA A 348 4.47 -32.75 1.06
C ALA A 348 3.83 -31.40 0.71
N LEU A 349 4.59 -30.48 0.14
CA LEU A 349 4.08 -29.18 -0.33
C LEU A 349 3.11 -29.36 -1.50
N MET A 350 3.45 -30.22 -2.46
CA MET A 350 2.59 -30.56 -3.60
C MET A 350 1.25 -31.12 -3.12
N LYS A 351 1.24 -32.07 -2.18
CA LYS A 351 0.00 -32.60 -1.58
C LYS A 351 -0.83 -31.54 -0.86
N LYS A 352 -0.19 -30.57 -0.19
CA LYS A 352 -0.89 -29.43 0.43
C LYS A 352 -1.53 -28.52 -0.62
N LEU A 353 -0.80 -28.19 -1.67
CA LEU A 353 -1.31 -27.36 -2.77
C LEU A 353 -2.42 -28.06 -3.55
N GLU A 354 -2.32 -29.36 -3.80
CA GLU A 354 -3.39 -30.15 -4.42
C GLU A 354 -4.66 -30.16 -3.54
N LEU A 355 -4.51 -30.22 -2.21
CA LEU A 355 -5.63 -30.09 -1.29
C LEU A 355 -6.25 -28.69 -1.33
N GLU A 356 -5.44 -27.63 -1.33
CA GLU A 356 -5.92 -26.25 -1.47
C GLU A 356 -6.60 -26.02 -2.82
N GLU A 357 -6.06 -26.57 -3.90
CA GLU A 357 -6.65 -26.49 -5.23
C GLU A 357 -7.98 -27.25 -5.28
N ALA A 358 -8.05 -28.45 -4.68
CA ALA A 358 -9.29 -29.20 -4.58
C ALA A 358 -10.32 -28.45 -3.72
N LEU A 359 -9.90 -27.84 -2.61
CA LEU A 359 -10.75 -26.94 -1.84
C LEU A 359 -11.27 -25.81 -2.74
N LEU A 360 -10.41 -25.08 -3.44
CA LEU A 360 -10.82 -23.97 -4.31
C LEU A 360 -11.69 -24.41 -5.49
N ARG A 361 -11.44 -25.58 -6.10
CA ARG A 361 -12.21 -26.13 -7.22
C ARG A 361 -13.57 -26.68 -6.81
N PHE A 362 -13.65 -27.29 -5.63
CA PHE A 362 -14.87 -27.97 -5.15
C PHE A 362 -15.63 -27.18 -4.08
N HIS A 363 -15.09 -26.06 -3.59
CA HIS A 363 -15.90 -25.02 -2.96
C HIS A 363 -16.85 -24.45 -4.03
N GLN A 364 -18.10 -24.95 -4.04
CA GLN A 364 -19.23 -24.19 -4.55
C GLN A 364 -19.13 -22.78 -3.95
N THR A 365 -19.18 -21.74 -4.80
CA THR A 365 -19.10 -20.31 -4.45
C THR A 365 -19.49 -20.09 -2.99
N PRO A 366 -18.54 -19.78 -2.10
CA PRO A 366 -18.82 -19.82 -0.69
C PRO A 366 -19.87 -18.76 -0.42
N SER A 367 -20.93 -19.17 0.29
CA SER A 367 -22.10 -18.35 0.57
C SER A 367 -21.70 -16.94 0.96
N SER A 368 -22.49 -15.94 0.54
CA SER A 368 -22.26 -14.49 0.72
C SER A 368 -21.82 -14.05 2.13
N ILE A 369 -22.05 -14.87 3.15
CA ILE A 369 -21.66 -14.68 4.55
C ILE A 369 -20.14 -14.80 4.76
N SER A 370 -19.45 -15.64 3.97
CA SER A 370 -17.99 -15.80 4.04
C SER A 370 -17.25 -14.60 3.44
N PHE A 371 -17.74 -14.09 2.30
CA PHE A 371 -17.22 -12.90 1.65
C PHE A 371 -17.40 -11.65 2.50
N SER A 372 -18.57 -11.47 3.14
CA SER A 372 -18.78 -10.32 4.03
C SER A 372 -17.87 -10.35 5.26
N SER A 373 -17.59 -11.53 5.82
CA SER A 373 -16.64 -11.70 6.92
C SER A 373 -15.20 -11.35 6.51
N ILE A 374 -14.77 -11.78 5.32
CA ILE A 374 -13.43 -11.47 4.78
C ILE A 374 -13.33 -9.99 4.43
N GLU A 375 -14.35 -9.42 3.80
CA GLU A 375 -14.43 -7.99 3.48
C GLU A 375 -14.35 -7.15 4.75
N GLN A 376 -15.06 -7.54 5.81
CA GLN A 376 -14.99 -6.84 7.10
C GLN A 376 -13.59 -6.93 7.73
N LYS A 377 -12.94 -8.09 7.68
CA LYS A 377 -11.55 -8.23 8.17
C LYS A 377 -10.58 -7.36 7.39
N MET A 378 -10.73 -7.29 6.06
CA MET A 378 -9.91 -6.42 5.22
C MET A 378 -10.13 -4.94 5.52
N LYS A 379 -11.38 -4.52 5.75
CA LYS A 379 -11.69 -3.14 6.17
C LYS A 379 -11.07 -2.82 7.53
N ASN A 380 -11.19 -3.71 8.50
CA ASN A 380 -10.59 -3.50 9.82
C ASN A 380 -9.05 -3.38 9.73
N LEU A 381 -8.39 -4.25 8.95
CA LEU A 381 -6.94 -4.17 8.74
C LEU A 381 -6.53 -2.88 8.01
N LEU A 382 -7.35 -2.41 7.06
CA LEU A 382 -7.11 -1.14 6.38
C LEU A 382 -7.21 0.03 7.35
N GLU A 383 -8.23 0.06 8.21
CA GLU A 383 -8.40 1.09 9.24
C GLU A 383 -7.22 1.07 10.24
N GLU A 384 -6.77 -0.11 10.66
CA GLU A 384 -5.59 -0.27 11.53
C GLU A 384 -4.31 0.25 10.85
N GLU A 385 -4.11 -0.04 9.57
CA GLU A 385 -2.95 0.46 8.81
C GLU A 385 -3.03 1.96 8.54
N GLU A 386 -4.22 2.51 8.29
CA GLU A 386 -4.43 3.95 8.14
C GLU A 386 -4.14 4.71 9.43
N THR A 387 -4.61 4.20 10.58
CA THR A 387 -4.31 4.80 11.88
C THR A 387 -2.82 4.71 12.22
N ARG A 388 -2.16 3.60 11.89
CA ARG A 388 -0.71 3.44 12.03
C ARG A 388 0.06 4.44 11.16
N LEU A 389 -0.38 4.63 9.91
CA LEU A 389 0.22 5.61 9.00
C LEU A 389 0.03 7.04 9.51
N GLN A 390 -1.16 7.40 9.96
CA GLN A 390 -1.44 8.73 10.53
C GLN A 390 -0.56 9.01 11.76
N LEU A 391 -0.38 8.02 12.64
CA LEU A 391 0.49 8.13 13.80
C LEU A 391 1.96 8.33 13.39
N ALA A 392 2.44 7.59 12.38
CA ALA A 392 3.79 7.74 11.85
C ALA A 392 4.01 9.13 11.21
N LEU A 393 3.04 9.64 10.44
CA LEU A 393 3.09 10.98 9.84
C LEU A 393 3.11 12.08 10.91
N ASN A 394 2.28 11.94 11.95
CA ASN A 394 2.26 12.89 13.07
C ASN A 394 3.61 12.90 13.80
N ASN A 395 4.19 11.72 14.06
CA ASN A 395 5.52 11.62 14.68
C ASN A 395 6.63 12.21 13.80
N MET A 396 6.59 11.95 12.49
CA MET A 396 7.54 12.53 11.53
C MET A 396 7.44 14.05 11.51
N THR A 397 6.22 14.60 11.50
CA THR A 397 5.97 16.05 11.51
C THR A 397 6.50 16.69 12.81
N LYS A 398 6.26 16.06 13.97
CA LYS A 398 6.81 16.52 15.25
C LYS A 398 8.34 16.51 15.25
N SER A 399 8.96 15.45 14.74
CA SER A 399 10.43 15.35 14.62
C SER A 399 11.00 16.41 13.67
N GLN A 400 10.33 16.69 12.55
CA GLN A 400 10.73 17.75 11.63
C GLN A 400 10.62 19.15 12.24
N GLN A 401 9.54 19.42 12.98
CA GLN A 401 9.38 20.68 13.72
C GLN A 401 10.45 20.85 14.80
N LEU A 402 10.76 19.77 15.55
CA LEU A 402 11.82 19.78 16.54
C LEU A 402 13.18 20.04 15.89
N LEU A 403 13.49 19.38 14.78
CA LEU A 403 14.73 19.59 14.03
C LEU A 403 14.85 21.05 13.56
N LEU A 404 13.77 21.61 13.01
CA LEU A 404 13.75 23.00 12.57
C LEU A 404 13.96 23.96 13.73
N THR A 405 13.34 23.69 14.88
CA THR A 405 13.50 24.49 16.10
C THR A 405 14.93 24.45 16.60
N ILE A 406 15.56 23.26 16.62
CA ILE A 406 16.97 23.09 17.01
C ILE A 406 17.89 23.83 16.03
N GLN A 407 17.68 23.66 14.71
CA GLN A 407 18.50 24.31 13.70
C GLN A 407 18.40 25.84 13.79
N THR A 408 17.18 26.36 13.96
CA THR A 408 16.93 27.80 14.17
C THR A 408 17.57 28.28 15.47
N GLY A 409 17.52 27.49 16.54
CA GLY A 409 18.20 27.77 17.81
C GLY A 409 19.72 27.84 17.66
N ILE A 410 20.32 26.90 16.95
CA ILE A 410 21.76 26.87 16.63
C ILE A 410 22.14 28.09 15.79
N ASP A 411 21.36 28.41 14.76
CA ASP A 411 21.61 29.57 13.90
C ASP A 411 21.52 30.88 14.69
N ASN A 412 20.53 31.02 15.56
CA ASN A 412 20.41 32.18 16.46
C ASN A 412 21.59 32.31 17.41
N LEU A 413 22.05 31.20 18.01
CA LEU A 413 23.21 31.18 18.89
C LEU A 413 24.49 31.55 18.11
N TYR A 414 24.67 30.98 16.93
CA TYR A 414 25.80 31.26 16.04
C TYR A 414 25.88 32.74 15.67
N ILE A 415 24.75 33.35 15.25
CA ILE A 415 24.68 34.77 14.90
C ILE A 415 25.07 35.66 16.10
N ARG A 416 24.63 35.32 17.33
CA ARG A 416 24.99 36.10 18.52
C ARG A 416 26.48 35.98 18.88
N LEU A 417 27.08 34.81 18.65
CA LEU A 417 28.46 34.53 19.02
C LEU A 417 29.48 34.94 17.94
N ILE A 418 29.06 35.15 16.69
CA ILE A 418 29.97 35.48 15.57
C ILE A 418 30.79 36.75 15.84
N GLY A 419 30.19 37.75 16.51
CA GLY A 419 30.81 39.05 16.79
C GLY A 419 31.86 39.06 17.91
N ILE A 420 32.08 37.94 18.61
CA ILE A 420 33.08 37.84 19.68
C ILE A 420 34.43 37.46 19.07
N SER A 421 35.42 38.34 19.18
CA SER A 421 36.79 38.08 18.72
C SER A 421 37.53 37.16 19.68
N LEU A 422 37.96 35.98 19.21
CA LEU A 422 38.85 35.08 19.96
C LEU A 422 40.31 35.57 19.88
N PRO A 423 41.13 35.38 20.93
CA PRO A 423 42.54 35.74 20.89
C PRO A 423 43.30 34.85 19.90
N ALA A 424 44.21 35.46 19.14
CA ALA A 424 44.86 34.96 17.93
C ALA A 424 45.61 33.61 18.00
N THR A 425 45.61 32.94 19.16
CA THR A 425 46.28 31.65 19.37
C THR A 425 45.41 30.44 19.01
N GLN A 426 44.09 30.62 18.92
CA GLN A 426 43.17 29.57 18.44
C GLN A 426 42.72 29.94 17.02
N LYS A 427 43.09 29.13 16.03
CA LYS A 427 42.75 29.36 14.61
C LYS A 427 41.24 29.48 14.44
N GLU A 428 40.75 30.66 14.04
CA GLU A 428 39.40 30.80 13.48
C GLU A 428 39.34 29.98 12.19
N VAL A 429 38.54 28.91 12.21
CA VAL A 429 38.21 28.17 10.99
C VAL A 429 37.41 29.12 10.12
N ALA A 430 37.92 29.37 8.91
CA ALA A 430 37.35 30.29 7.94
C ALA A 430 35.85 30.04 7.77
N VAL A 431 35.08 31.11 7.96
CA VAL A 431 33.63 31.12 7.78
C VAL A 431 33.33 30.83 6.31
N LEU A 432 32.81 29.63 6.04
CA LEU A 432 32.22 29.28 4.76
C LEU A 432 30.70 29.42 4.87
N ASP A 433 30.08 30.06 3.88
CA ASP A 433 28.66 30.44 3.83
C ASP A 433 27.65 29.26 3.83
N THR A 434 28.11 28.02 3.96
CA THR A 434 27.26 26.82 4.00
C THR A 434 27.75 25.85 5.08
N LEU A 435 27.82 26.32 6.33
CA LEU A 435 28.24 25.50 7.45
C LEU A 435 27.09 24.60 7.94
N ASP A 436 27.33 23.29 8.04
CA ASP A 436 26.38 22.30 8.56
C ASP A 436 25.99 22.60 10.02
N GLY A 437 24.78 22.22 10.45
CA GLY A 437 24.23 22.54 11.78
C GLY A 437 25.12 22.07 12.92
N TYR A 438 25.75 20.91 12.78
CA TYR A 438 26.73 20.40 13.74
C TYR A 438 28.01 21.24 13.80
N SER A 439 28.47 21.74 12.66
CA SER A 439 29.67 22.58 12.59
C SER A 439 29.42 23.96 13.19
N LYS A 440 28.21 24.53 13.02
CA LYS A 440 27.80 25.76 13.73
C LYS A 440 27.70 25.53 15.24
N LEU A 441 27.19 24.39 15.68
CA LEU A 441 27.10 24.04 17.10
C LEU A 441 28.50 23.89 17.73
N ALA A 442 29.43 23.18 17.09
CA ALA A 442 30.80 23.04 17.55
C ALA A 442 31.53 24.40 17.63
N TYR A 443 31.26 25.30 16.68
CA TYR A 443 31.74 26.69 16.73
C TYR A 443 31.19 27.45 17.94
N CYS A 444 29.90 27.30 18.23
CA CYS A 444 29.27 27.92 19.39
C CYS A 444 29.86 27.36 20.70
N GLU A 445 30.06 26.05 20.79
CA GLU A 445 30.66 25.39 21.95
C GLU A 445 32.06 25.92 22.26
N GLY A 446 32.92 26.03 21.25
CA GLY A 446 34.27 26.58 21.41
C GLY A 446 34.26 28.03 21.92
N LYS A 447 33.38 28.87 21.37
CA LYS A 447 33.24 30.27 21.82
C LYS A 447 32.65 30.41 23.22
N LEU A 448 31.64 29.60 23.56
CA LEU A 448 31.02 29.61 24.88
C LEU A 448 32.00 29.12 25.96
N THR A 449 32.81 28.10 25.65
CA THR A 449 33.86 27.62 26.55
C THR A 449 34.90 28.70 26.79
N TYR A 450 35.35 29.38 25.74
CA TYR A 450 36.25 30.52 25.86
C TYR A 450 35.66 31.66 26.72
N LEU A 451 34.38 32.00 26.52
CA LEU A 451 33.69 32.99 27.34
C LEU A 451 33.60 32.56 28.81
N ALA A 452 33.27 31.30 29.06
CA ALA A 452 33.18 30.75 30.41
C ALA A 452 34.53 30.79 31.12
N GLU A 453 35.61 30.37 30.45
CA GLU A 453 36.98 30.45 30.98
C GLU A 453 37.41 31.91 31.23
N ARG A 454 37.09 32.82 30.31
CA ARG A 454 37.36 34.26 30.47
C ARG A 454 36.58 34.86 31.64
N MET A 455 35.32 34.47 31.83
CA MET A 455 34.53 34.87 33.00
C MET A 455 35.12 34.31 34.29
N GLN A 456 35.67 33.11 34.28
CA GLN A 456 36.32 32.50 35.44
C GLN A 456 37.65 33.19 35.79
N MET A 457 38.40 33.66 34.78
CA MET A 457 39.64 34.43 34.94
C MET A 457 39.40 35.88 35.40
N LEU A 458 38.22 36.43 35.12
CA LEU A 458 37.78 37.72 35.66
C LEU A 458 37.31 37.50 37.10
N SER A 459 38.24 37.58 38.06
CA SER A 459 37.90 37.60 39.49
C SER A 459 36.91 38.74 39.76
N ARG A 460 35.75 38.39 40.32
CA ARG A 460 34.65 39.28 40.68
C ARG A 460 35.16 40.44 41.54
N SER A 461 35.34 41.60 40.93
CA SER A 461 35.55 42.86 41.66
C SER A 461 34.20 43.53 41.82
N GLU A 462 33.81 43.87 43.06
CA GLU A 462 32.53 44.52 43.37
C GLU A 462 32.27 45.79 42.54
N GLU A 463 33.32 46.49 42.09
CA GLU A 463 33.20 47.67 41.23
C GLU A 463 32.81 47.36 39.78
N VAL A 464 33.12 46.17 39.28
CA VAL A 464 32.70 45.75 37.93
C VAL A 464 31.24 45.33 37.97
N ASP A 465 30.80 44.66 39.04
CA ASP A 465 29.40 44.28 39.24
C ASP A 465 28.47 45.50 39.39
N THR A 466 28.92 46.58 40.04
CA THR A 466 28.12 47.82 40.14
C THR A 466 28.04 48.56 38.81
N LYS A 467 29.15 48.68 38.06
CA LYS A 467 29.14 49.32 36.73
C LYS A 467 28.35 48.52 35.70
N VAL A 468 28.42 47.20 35.74
CA VAL A 468 27.63 46.33 34.86
C VAL A 468 26.15 46.38 35.23
N ARG A 469 25.81 46.44 36.53
CA ARG A 469 24.44 46.64 37.00
C ARG A 469 23.88 47.98 36.54
N ASP A 470 24.62 49.07 36.75
CA ASP A 470 24.20 50.41 36.31
C ASP A 470 24.09 50.52 34.78
N ALA A 471 24.98 49.87 34.03
CA ALA A 471 24.91 49.80 32.57
C ALA A 471 23.72 48.97 32.06
N LEU A 472 23.40 47.86 32.73
CA LEU A 472 22.22 47.04 32.41
C LEU A 472 20.93 47.76 32.79
N GLU A 473 20.88 48.44 33.94
CA GLU A 473 19.72 49.23 34.40
C GLU A 473 19.48 50.44 33.49
N THR A 474 20.54 51.11 33.03
CA THR A 474 20.42 52.20 32.05
C THR A 474 20.14 51.73 30.63
N SER A 475 20.49 50.49 30.29
CA SER A 475 20.13 49.85 29.02
C SER A 475 18.65 49.44 28.99
N THR A 476 18.14 48.81 30.05
CA THR A 476 16.73 48.41 30.17
C THR A 476 15.80 49.62 30.28
N LEU A 477 16.26 50.74 30.85
CA LEU A 477 15.52 52.01 30.84
C LEU A 477 15.41 52.65 29.44
N LYS A 478 16.29 52.32 28.50
CA LYS A 478 16.28 52.84 27.12
C LYS A 478 15.53 51.96 26.12
N GLU A 479 15.13 50.76 26.54
CA GLU A 479 14.42 49.81 25.69
C GLU A 479 12.91 50.05 25.79
N LYS A 480 12.29 50.53 24.70
CA LYS A 480 10.86 50.95 24.70
C LYS A 480 9.86 49.80 24.85
N HIS A 481 10.31 48.55 24.85
CA HIS A 481 9.46 47.36 24.94
C HIS A 481 9.97 46.49 26.09
N ASN A 482 9.49 46.79 27.30
CA ASN A 482 9.62 45.86 28.42
C ASN A 482 8.76 44.62 28.11
N THR A 483 9.36 43.59 27.52
CA THR A 483 8.71 42.30 27.38
C THR A 483 8.66 41.67 28.77
N ARG A 484 7.48 41.70 29.42
CA ARG A 484 7.22 40.87 30.59
C ARG A 484 7.46 39.41 30.18
N LEU A 485 8.52 38.80 30.69
CA LEU A 485 8.72 37.37 30.61
C LEU A 485 7.72 36.71 31.55
N THR A 486 6.62 36.22 31.01
CA THR A 486 5.78 35.22 31.68
C THR A 486 6.54 33.92 31.68
N PHE A 487 6.91 33.44 32.86
CA PHE A 487 7.36 32.07 33.05
C PHE A 487 6.13 31.17 32.87
N GLU A 488 6.14 30.32 31.84
CA GLU A 488 5.24 29.17 31.79
C GLU A 488 5.79 28.16 32.79
N ASP A 489 5.15 28.10 33.96
CA ASP A 489 5.35 26.99 34.90
C ASP A 489 4.93 25.69 34.20
N GLN A 490 5.84 24.72 34.22
CA GLN A 490 5.59 23.36 33.78
C GLN A 490 4.50 22.74 34.67
N GLU A 491 3.26 22.69 34.19
CA GLU A 491 2.29 21.69 34.61
C GLU A 491 1.60 21.07 33.39
N GLU A 492 1.86 19.77 33.27
CA GLU A 492 1.18 18.69 32.56
C GLU A 492 -0.22 18.96 31.99
N ASP A 493 -0.35 18.58 30.71
CA ASP A 493 -1.48 17.84 30.15
C ASP A 493 -2.89 18.23 30.62
N MET A 494 -3.41 19.33 30.08
CA MET A 494 -4.82 19.40 29.71
C MET A 494 -4.98 20.11 28.36
N ILE A 495 -5.25 19.29 27.34
CA ILE A 495 -6.12 19.56 26.19
C ILE A 495 -6.60 21.03 26.12
N GLU A 496 -5.86 21.87 25.42
CA GLU A 496 -6.38 23.15 24.92
C GLU A 496 -6.30 23.19 23.40
N THR A 497 -7.49 23.00 22.85
CA THR A 497 -8.01 23.52 21.59
C THR A 497 -7.36 24.85 21.18
N PHE A 498 -6.24 24.80 20.46
CA PHE A 498 -5.74 25.98 19.76
C PHE A 498 -6.42 26.12 18.40
N GLN A 499 -7.25 27.17 18.35
CA GLN A 499 -7.70 27.86 17.16
C GLN A 499 -6.53 28.07 16.20
N PHE A 500 -6.52 27.31 15.10
CA PHE A 500 -5.79 27.71 13.91
C PHE A 500 -6.62 28.75 13.17
N ALA A 501 -5.96 29.85 12.81
CA ALA A 501 -6.48 30.80 11.85
C ALA A 501 -6.78 30.06 10.53
N ASP A 502 -8.06 30.05 10.18
CA ASP A 502 -8.59 29.56 8.92
C ASP A 502 -7.84 30.18 7.73
N VAL A 503 -7.06 29.36 7.02
CA VAL A 503 -6.65 29.62 5.65
C VAL A 503 -6.86 28.33 4.85
N ASP A 504 -8.13 28.02 4.60
CA ASP A 504 -8.60 27.51 3.31
C ASP A 504 -10.13 27.56 3.26
N HIS A 505 -10.67 28.78 3.24
CA HIS A 505 -12.05 28.97 2.81
C HIS A 505 -12.10 28.84 1.29
N SER A 506 -12.33 27.62 0.83
CA SER A 506 -13.12 27.44 -0.39
C SER A 506 -14.38 28.30 -0.27
N TYR A 507 -14.58 29.19 -1.24
CA TYR A 507 -15.71 30.12 -1.24
C TYR A 507 -17.03 29.34 -1.18
N VAL A 508 -17.68 29.33 -0.01
CA VAL A 508 -19.03 28.78 0.18
C VAL A 508 -20.01 29.96 0.15
N PRO A 509 -20.83 30.09 -0.91
CA PRO A 509 -21.74 31.21 -1.05
C PRO A 509 -22.76 31.24 0.09
N SER A 510 -22.97 32.43 0.67
CA SER A 510 -23.97 32.59 1.74
C SER A 510 -25.39 32.36 1.20
N ARG A 511 -26.33 31.98 2.08
CA ARG A 511 -27.74 31.82 1.71
C ARG A 511 -28.32 33.06 1.00
N ALA A 512 -27.84 34.25 1.33
CA ALA A 512 -28.26 35.49 0.68
C ALA A 512 -27.67 35.64 -0.74
N GLU A 513 -26.45 35.16 -0.96
CA GLU A 513 -25.79 35.15 -2.27
C GLU A 513 -26.37 34.09 -3.20
N ILE A 514 -26.68 32.90 -2.69
CA ILE A 514 -27.43 31.87 -3.44
C ILE A 514 -28.80 32.41 -3.85
N LYS A 515 -29.47 33.14 -2.95
CA LYS A 515 -30.75 33.78 -3.24
C LYS A 515 -30.62 34.89 -4.29
N LYS A 516 -29.54 35.69 -4.24
CA LYS A 516 -29.24 36.75 -5.22
C LYS A 516 -28.90 36.18 -6.59
N GLN A 517 -28.10 35.13 -6.67
CA GLN A 517 -27.79 34.43 -7.91
C GLN A 517 -29.02 33.73 -8.50
N GLY A 518 -29.84 33.09 -7.66
CA GLY A 518 -31.13 32.52 -8.06
C GLY A 518 -32.08 33.58 -8.64
N GLN A 519 -32.12 34.76 -8.03
CA GLN A 519 -32.95 35.87 -8.51
C GLN A 519 -32.43 36.47 -9.82
N GLN A 520 -31.11 36.59 -10.00
CA GLN A 520 -30.49 36.99 -11.27
C GLN A 520 -30.75 35.99 -12.40
N LEU A 521 -30.76 34.69 -12.11
CA LEU A 521 -31.11 33.64 -13.07
C LEU A 521 -32.58 33.72 -13.50
N ILE A 522 -33.49 34.01 -12.57
CA ILE A 522 -34.91 34.20 -12.86
C ILE A 522 -35.14 35.48 -13.67
N GLU A 523 -34.48 36.59 -13.31
CA GLU A 523 -34.55 37.86 -14.05
C GLU A 523 -33.93 37.75 -15.45
N GLY A 524 -32.87 36.96 -15.61
CA GLY A 524 -32.26 36.66 -16.90
C GLY A 524 -33.17 35.85 -17.83
N LYS A 525 -34.00 34.95 -17.29
CA LYS A 525 -34.99 34.18 -18.07
C LYS A 525 -36.30 34.91 -18.34
N LEU A 526 -36.60 35.98 -17.59
CA LEU A 526 -37.78 36.83 -17.80
C LEU A 526 -37.55 38.00 -18.78
N LYS A 527 -36.30 38.30 -19.14
CA LYS A 527 -36.00 39.29 -20.19
C LYS A 527 -36.13 38.65 -21.58
N ALA A 528 -37.32 38.80 -22.16
CA ALA A 528 -37.57 38.51 -23.57
C ALA A 528 -36.53 39.24 -24.47
N PRO A 529 -36.00 38.58 -25.52
CA PRO A 529 -35.05 39.21 -26.42
C PRO A 529 -35.73 40.34 -27.19
N LYS A 530 -35.29 41.59 -26.98
CA LYS A 530 -35.67 42.73 -27.81
C LYS A 530 -35.18 42.49 -29.23
N LYS A 531 -36.11 42.40 -30.18
CA LYS A 531 -35.86 42.39 -31.62
C LYS A 531 -34.97 43.57 -32.01
N LYS A 532 -33.85 43.31 -32.68
CA LYS A 532 -33.10 44.33 -33.42
C LYS A 532 -33.98 44.83 -34.57
N LYS A 533 -34.17 46.15 -34.67
CA LYS A 533 -34.79 46.82 -35.82
C LYS A 533 -33.69 47.18 -36.81
N LYS A 534 -33.97 46.86 -38.08
CA LYS A 534 -33.39 47.27 -39.37
C LYS A 534 -31.91 47.62 -39.41
#